data_AF-A0AA39QRW5-F1
#
_entry.id   AF-A0AA39QRW5-F1
#
_cell.length_a   1.000
_cell.length_b   1.000
_cell.length_c   1.000
_cell.angle_alpha   90.00
_cell.angle_beta   90.00
_cell.angle_gamma   90.00
#
_symmetry.space_group_name_H-M   'P 1'
#
loop_
_entity.id
_entity.type
_entity.pdbx_description
1 polymer ?
#
loop_
_entity_poly.entity_id
_entity_poly.type
_entity_poly.pdbx_seq_one_letter_code
_entity_poly.pdbx_strand_id
1 'polypeptide(L)'
;MASESSNPLPELALSQENTDQTQAPPSNFDVVKDYEPKGEMTLHRLSSATTFTCGRCNREKKAKLIATYQGRWDDLRCNGCYGQLLSKA
;
A
#
# COMPACT_ATOMS: atom_id res chain seq x y z
N MET A 1 57.99 2.65 21.70
CA MET A 1 58.08 2.86 20.24
C MET A 1 56.95 2.06 19.61
N ALA A 2 55.97 2.76 18.99
CA ALA A 2 54.92 2.33 18.05
C ALA A 2 54.14 1.03 18.39
N SER A 3 52.84 1.07 18.65
CA SER A 3 51.75 0.92 17.65
C SER A 3 50.70 -0.01 18.30
N GLU A 4 49.40 0.03 18.12
CA GLU A 4 48.49 0.77 17.25
C GLU A 4 47.09 0.67 17.89
N SER A 5 46.40 1.80 17.98
CA SER A 5 44.99 1.87 18.32
C SER A 5 44.18 1.13 17.26
N SER A 6 43.47 0.08 17.67
CA SER A 6 42.44 -0.55 16.84
C SER A 6 41.08 -0.20 17.43
N ASN A 7 40.47 0.85 16.89
CA ASN A 7 39.03 1.09 17.04
C ASN A 7 38.28 -0.11 16.45
N PRO A 8 37.35 -0.75 17.15
CA PRO A 8 36.38 -1.60 16.49
C PRO A 8 35.36 -0.72 15.75
N LEU A 9 35.21 -1.03 14.46
CA LEU A 9 34.20 -0.54 13.52
C LEU A 9 32.80 -0.46 14.17
N PRO A 10 31.97 0.54 13.82
CA PRO A 10 30.54 0.42 14.06
C PRO A 10 30.04 -0.70 13.14
N GLU A 11 29.63 -1.80 13.77
CA GLU A 11 28.88 -2.89 13.15
C GLU A 11 27.71 -2.26 12.39
N LEU A 12 27.75 -2.34 11.05
CA LEU A 12 26.58 -2.14 10.19
C LEU A 12 25.58 -3.24 10.56
N ALA A 13 24.88 -3.07 11.68
CA ALA A 13 23.60 -3.70 11.91
C ALA A 13 22.65 -3.05 10.92
N LEU A 14 22.56 -3.67 9.75
CA LEU A 14 21.55 -3.47 8.73
C LEU A 14 20.22 -3.18 9.42
N SER A 15 19.78 -1.93 9.32
CA SER A 15 18.41 -1.54 9.60
C SER A 15 17.51 -2.42 8.75
N GLN A 16 17.00 -3.51 9.33
CA GLN A 16 15.81 -4.15 8.82
C GLN A 16 14.64 -3.26 9.24
N GLU A 17 14.57 -2.07 8.63
CA GLU A 17 13.31 -1.37 8.47
C GLU A 17 12.46 -2.26 7.57
N ASN A 18 11.78 -3.21 8.19
CA ASN A 18 10.58 -3.81 7.65
C ASN A 18 9.53 -2.69 7.66
N THR A 19 9.67 -1.73 6.76
CA THR A 19 8.60 -0.79 6.46
C THR A 19 7.53 -1.62 5.78
N ASP A 20 6.62 -2.15 6.59
CA ASP A 20 5.21 -2.32 6.25
C ASP A 20 4.75 -0.96 5.71
N GLN A 21 4.98 -0.71 4.42
CA GLN A 21 4.58 0.53 3.75
C GLN A 21 3.09 0.48 3.45
N THR A 22 2.29 0.19 4.47
CA THR A 22 0.87 0.51 4.46
C THR A 22 0.79 2.03 4.60
N GLN A 23 0.75 2.70 3.45
CA GLN A 23 0.54 4.14 3.41
C GLN A 23 -0.81 4.43 4.09
N ALA A 24 -0.89 5.49 4.91
CA ALA A 24 -2.17 5.89 5.48
C ALA A 24 -3.11 6.38 4.37
N PRO A 25 -4.43 6.12 4.46
CA PRO A 25 -5.39 6.71 3.53
C PRO A 25 -5.28 8.24 3.56
N PRO A 26 -5.22 8.92 2.40
CA PRO A 26 -5.27 10.36 2.38
C PRO A 26 -6.65 10.85 2.85
N SER A 27 -6.71 12.07 3.41
CA SER A 27 -7.90 12.57 4.13
C SER A 27 -9.20 12.64 3.30
N ASN A 28 -9.11 12.53 1.97
CA ASN A 28 -10.26 12.43 1.08
C ASN A 28 -10.87 11.02 1.00
N PHE A 29 -10.20 10.02 1.57
CA PHE A 29 -10.67 8.64 1.67
C PHE A 29 -11.00 8.31 3.12
N ASP A 30 -12.26 8.52 3.49
CA ASP A 30 -12.79 8.14 4.79
C ASP A 30 -13.14 6.65 4.79
N VAL A 31 -12.21 5.81 5.23
CA VAL A 31 -12.33 4.35 5.26
C VAL A 31 -13.12 3.90 6.48
N VAL A 32 -14.26 3.25 6.24
CA VAL A 32 -15.14 2.70 7.28
C VAL A 32 -14.83 1.24 7.55
N LYS A 33 -14.29 0.53 6.56
CA LYS A 33 -13.98 -0.90 6.70
C LYS A 33 -12.89 -1.33 5.74
N ASP A 34 -11.88 -2.00 6.28
CA ASP A 34 -10.91 -2.77 5.53
C ASP A 34 -11.37 -4.23 5.42
N TYR A 35 -11.21 -4.82 4.25
CA TYR A 35 -11.38 -6.25 4.04
C TYR A 35 -10.03 -6.96 4.12
N GLU A 36 -10.04 -8.27 4.33
CA GLU A 36 -8.81 -9.07 4.32
C GLU A 36 -8.05 -8.89 2.99
N PRO A 37 -6.72 -8.69 3.05
CA PRO A 37 -5.88 -8.65 1.85
C PRO A 37 -6.01 -9.94 1.05
N LYS A 38 -6.07 -9.81 -0.27
CA LYS A 38 -6.08 -10.94 -1.21
C LYS A 38 -4.92 -10.79 -2.17
N GLY A 39 -3.84 -11.53 -1.88
CA GLY A 39 -2.55 -11.35 -2.52
C GLY A 39 -2.02 -9.95 -2.25
N GLU A 40 -1.57 -9.26 -3.29
CA GLU A 40 -1.02 -7.90 -3.21
C GLU A 40 -2.09 -6.79 -3.17
N MET A 41 -3.35 -7.10 -2.86
CA MET A 41 -4.42 -6.10 -2.87
C MET A 41 -5.28 -6.14 -1.62
N THR A 42 -5.66 -4.97 -1.14
CA THR A 42 -6.60 -4.82 -0.02
C THR A 42 -7.79 -4.04 -0.50
N LEU A 43 -9.00 -4.54 -0.24
CA LEU A 43 -10.24 -3.81 -0.55
C LEU A 43 -10.63 -2.97 0.66
N HIS A 44 -11.00 -1.71 0.41
CA HIS A 44 -11.42 -0.74 1.40
C HIS A 44 -12.83 -0.24 1.05
N ARG A 45 -13.69 -0.14 2.07
CA ARG A 45 -15.00 0.50 1.99
C ARG A 45 -14.95 1.88 2.59
N LEU A 46 -15.36 2.86 1.82
CA LEU A 46 -15.45 4.25 2.20
C LEU A 46 -16.84 4.59 2.75
N SER A 47 -16.90 5.63 3.59
CA SER A 47 -18.17 6.18 4.12
C SER A 47 -19.04 6.76 3.01
N SER A 48 -18.40 7.49 2.09
CA SER A 48 -19.02 8.19 0.98
C SER A 48 -18.44 7.74 -0.36
N ALA A 49 -19.17 8.03 -1.44
CA ALA A 49 -18.72 7.67 -2.78
C ALA A 49 -17.68 8.69 -3.26
N THR A 50 -16.41 8.30 -3.20
CA THR A 50 -15.29 9.14 -3.59
C THR A 50 -14.97 8.95 -5.07
N THR A 51 -14.62 10.04 -5.74
CA THR A 51 -14.11 10.00 -7.11
C THR A 51 -12.62 9.68 -7.09
N PHE A 52 -12.19 8.72 -7.90
CA PHE A 52 -10.80 8.32 -8.04
C PHE A 52 -10.53 7.79 -9.45
N THR A 53 -9.26 7.80 -9.85
CA THR A 53 -8.82 7.18 -11.11
C THR A 53 -8.28 5.79 -10.82
N CYS A 54 -8.78 4.78 -11.53
CA CYS A 54 -8.25 3.42 -11.41
C CYS A 54 -6.95 3.31 -12.23
N GLY A 55 -5.81 3.05 -11.58
CA GLY A 55 -4.50 2.93 -12.25
C GLY A 55 -4.35 1.72 -13.19
N ARG A 56 -5.32 0.78 -13.22
CA ARG A 56 -5.34 -0.34 -14.17
C ARG A 56 -6.13 -0.04 -15.45
N CYS A 57 -7.36 0.47 -15.31
CA CYS A 57 -8.21 0.76 -16.48
C CYS A 57 -8.15 2.21 -16.93
N ASN A 58 -7.43 3.08 -16.20
CA ASN A 58 -7.25 4.50 -16.48
C ASN A 58 -8.56 5.27 -16.70
N ARG A 59 -9.62 4.83 -16.01
CA ARG A 59 -10.92 5.49 -16.03
C ARG A 59 -11.21 6.07 -14.66
N GLU A 60 -11.78 7.27 -14.66
CA GLU A 60 -12.40 7.83 -13.47
C GLU A 60 -13.56 6.94 -13.02
N LYS A 61 -13.69 6.79 -11.71
CA LYS A 61 -14.70 6.02 -11.02
C LYS A 61 -15.20 6.83 -9.84
N LYS A 62 -16.50 6.73 -9.58
CA LYS A 62 -17.10 7.20 -8.34
C LYS A 62 -17.69 6.00 -7.61
N ALA A 63 -17.10 5.60 -6.49
CA ALA A 63 -17.54 4.42 -5.76
C ALA A 63 -17.21 4.53 -4.27
N LYS A 64 -17.89 3.70 -3.48
CA LYS A 64 -17.58 3.49 -2.05
C LYS A 64 -16.60 2.34 -1.82
N LEU A 65 -16.21 1.63 -2.87
CA LEU A 65 -15.31 0.48 -2.80
C LEU A 65 -14.11 0.74 -3.70
N ILE A 66 -12.94 0.72 -3.08
CA ILE A 66 -11.65 0.92 -3.73
C ILE A 66 -10.71 -0.16 -3.24
N ALA A 67 -9.82 -0.64 -4.11
CA ALA A 67 -8.75 -1.53 -3.69
C ALA A 67 -7.42 -0.80 -3.81
N THR A 68 -6.55 -0.95 -2.81
CA THR A 68 -5.15 -0.53 -2.88
C THR A 68 -4.31 -1.68 -3.39
N TYR A 69 -3.22 -1.37 -4.08
CA TYR A 69 -2.22 -2.35 -4.49
C TYR A 69 -0.99 -2.19 -3.58
N GLN A 70 -0.55 -3.28 -2.94
CA GLN A 70 0.55 -3.32 -1.97
C GLN A 70 0.40 -2.30 -0.83
N GLY A 71 -0.84 -2.05 -0.38
CA GLY A 71 -1.11 -1.04 0.66
C GLY A 71 -0.88 0.41 0.22
N ARG A 72 -0.65 0.66 -1.08
CA ARG A 72 -0.38 2.00 -1.61
C ARG A 72 -1.66 2.69 -2.03
N TRP A 73 -1.91 3.86 -1.43
CA TRP A 73 -3.08 4.70 -1.72
C TRP A 73 -2.90 5.53 -2.99
N ASP A 74 -1.67 5.67 -3.45
CA ASP A 74 -1.38 6.27 -4.76
C ASP A 74 -1.73 5.32 -5.92
N ASP A 75 -1.91 4.02 -5.64
CA ASP A 75 -2.16 3.00 -6.66
C ASP A 75 -3.53 2.31 -6.49
N LEU A 76 -4.58 3.08 -6.77
CA LEU A 76 -5.97 2.65 -6.59
C LEU A 76 -6.48 1.77 -7.73
N ARG A 77 -7.36 0.83 -7.38
CA ARG A 77 -8.02 -0.11 -8.28
C ARG A 77 -9.52 -0.06 -8.03
N CYS A 78 -10.29 -0.06 -9.11
CA CYS A 78 -11.74 -0.17 -9.01
C CYS A 78 -12.16 -1.61 -8.71
N ASN A 79 -13.32 -1.79 -8.09
CA ASN A 79 -13.84 -3.12 -7.74
C ASN A 79 -13.88 -4.10 -8.93
N GLY A 80 -14.21 -3.63 -10.14
CA GLY A 80 -14.20 -4.48 -11.34
C GLY A 80 -12.80 -4.96 -11.73
N CYS A 81 -11.79 -4.08 -11.67
CA CYS A 81 -10.39 -4.44 -11.93
C CYS A 81 -9.82 -5.34 -10.84
N TYR A 82 -10.21 -5.11 -9.58
CA TYR A 82 -9.89 -5.95 -8.44
C TYR A 82 -10.42 -7.37 -8.63
N GLY A 83 -11.72 -7.53 -8.92
CA GLY A 83 -12.34 -8.84 -9.15
C GLY A 83 -11.67 -9.61 -10.30
N GLN A 84 -11.36 -8.94 -11.41
CA GLN A 84 -10.66 -9.56 -12.54
C GLN A 84 -9.23 -10.02 -12.21
N LEU A 85 -8.52 -9.36 -11.29
CA LEU A 85 -7.19 -9.77 -10.86
C LEU A 85 -7.28 -11.00 -9.95
N LEU A 86 -8.27 -11.03 -9.05
CA LEU A 86 -8.52 -12.19 -8.19
C LEU A 86 -8.96 -13.44 -8.95
N SER A 87 -9.73 -13.28 -10.03
CA SER A 87 -10.14 -14.44 -10.86
C SER A 87 -9.02 -15.03 -11.71
N LYS A 88 -7.88 -14.35 -11.82
CA LYS A 88 -6.71 -14.80 -12.59
C LYS A 88 -5.55 -15.27 -11.69
N ALA A 89 -5.72 -15.17 -10.37
CA ALA A 89 -4.75 -15.61 -9.37
C ALA A 89 -4.90 -17.09 -9.04
#